data_AF-K1RYP9-F1
#
_entry.id   AF-K1RYP9-F1
#
_cell.length_a   1.000
_cell.length_b   1.000
_cell.length_c   1.000
_cell.angle_alpha   90.00
_cell.angle_beta   90.00
_cell.angle_gamma   90.00
#
_symmetry.space_group_name_H-M   'P 1'
#
loop_
_entity.id
_entity.type
_entity.pdbx_description
1 polymer ?
#
loop_
_entity_poly.entity_id
_entity_poly.type
_entity_poly.pdbx_seq_one_letter_code
_entity_poly.pdbx_strand_id
1 'polypeptide(L)'
;MQLKLDKRFWVVITCIIVVFTIFIVGRNLLHAIEIRKDIAILEQERAIYRARIEQDSTLLEELKYDDNLEQFARERYRMQRRGEKVYIVE
;
A
#
# COMPACT_ATOMS: atom_id res chain seq x y z
N MET A 1 -18.54 56.42 -18.70
CA MET A 1 -17.33 56.03 -19.47
C MET A 1 -17.66 54.72 -20.18
N GLN A 2 -18.02 54.78 -21.47
CA GLN A 2 -18.40 53.57 -22.20
C GLN A 2 -17.14 52.85 -22.66
N LEU A 3 -16.72 51.82 -21.93
CA LEU A 3 -15.65 50.91 -22.33
C LEU A 3 -16.12 50.18 -23.60
N LYS A 4 -15.74 50.70 -24.76
CA LYS A 4 -15.86 49.96 -26.02
C LYS A 4 -14.86 48.81 -25.95
N LEU A 5 -15.31 47.64 -25.49
CA LEU A 5 -14.53 46.41 -25.55
C LEU A 5 -14.41 46.02 -27.02
N ASP A 6 -13.26 46.33 -27.60
CA ASP A 6 -12.92 45.93 -28.96
C ASP A 6 -12.78 44.40 -29.04
N LYS A 7 -13.09 43.79 -30.20
CA LYS A 7 -13.01 42.31 -30.39
C LYS A 7 -11.62 41.76 -30.03
N ARG A 8 -10.58 42.57 -30.21
CA ARG A 8 -9.18 42.23 -29.87
C ARG A 8 -8.98 42.03 -28.36
N PHE A 9 -9.71 42.76 -27.53
CA PHE A 9 -9.61 42.65 -26.07
C PHE A 9 -10.15 41.30 -25.57
N TRP A 10 -11.27 40.85 -26.13
CA TRP A 10 -11.82 39.53 -25.84
C TRP A 10 -10.88 38.40 -26.25
N VAL A 11 -10.23 38.52 -27.42
CA VAL A 11 -9.23 37.53 -27.88
C VAL A 11 -8.05 37.44 -26.91
N VAL A 12 -7.55 38.57 -26.41
CA VAL A 12 -6.44 38.59 -25.44
C VAL A 12 -6.85 37.94 -24.11
N ILE A 13 -8.05 38.25 -23.61
CA ILE A 13 -8.58 37.64 -22.38
C ILE A 13 -8.71 36.12 -22.53
N THR A 14 -9.29 35.65 -23.63
CA THR A 14 -9.42 34.22 -23.90
C THR A 14 -8.06 33.55 -23.99
N CYS A 15 -7.07 34.19 -24.62
CA CYS A 15 -5.73 33.66 -24.74
C CYS A 15 -5.05 33.50 -23.36
N ILE A 16 -5.20 34.49 -22.48
CA ILE A 16 -4.69 34.42 -21.10
C ILE A 16 -5.36 33.26 -20.33
N ILE A 17 -6.68 33.12 -20.44
CA ILE A 17 -7.41 32.03 -19.80
C ILE A 17 -6.90 30.67 -20.29
N VAL A 18 -6.76 30.49 -21.61
CA VAL A 18 -6.27 29.23 -22.21
C VAL A 18 -4.86 28.90 -21.73
N VAL A 19 -3.94 29.87 -21.73
CA VAL A 19 -2.57 29.68 -21.23
C VAL A 19 -2.58 29.27 -19.76
N PHE A 20 -3.40 29.92 -18.94
CA PHE A 20 -3.53 29.60 -17.52
C PHE A 20 -4.12 28.19 -17.29
N THR A 21 -5.16 27.82 -18.05
CA THR A 21 -5.74 26.47 -18.01
C THR A 21 -4.73 25.40 -18.41
N ILE A 22 -3.96 25.61 -19.48
CA ILE A 22 -2.92 24.67 -19.91
C ILE A 22 -1.86 24.50 -18.83
N PHE A 23 -1.44 25.58 -18.17
CA PHE A 23 -0.49 25.52 -17.07
C PHE A 23 -1.01 24.69 -15.88
N ILE A 24 -2.27 24.87 -15.50
CA ILE A 24 -2.91 24.11 -14.41
C ILE A 24 -3.08 22.63 -14.79
N VAL A 25 -3.58 22.34 -15.99
CA VAL A 25 -3.81 20.97 -16.47
C VAL A 25 -2.49 20.22 -16.63
N GLY A 26 -1.46 20.88 -17.17
CA GLY A 26 -0.12 20.31 -17.32
C GLY A 26 0.52 19.93 -15.98
N ARG A 27 0.40 20.80 -14.96
CA ARG A 27 0.84 20.48 -13.59
C ARG A 27 0.07 19.30 -13.01
N ASN A 28 -1.24 19.23 -13.24
CA ASN A 28 -2.07 18.15 -12.72
C ASN A 28 -1.78 16.79 -13.39
N LEU A 29 -1.39 16.80 -14.67
CA LEU A 29 -1.09 15.58 -15.42
C LEU A 29 0.15 14.84 -14.89
N LEU A 30 1.18 15.57 -14.46
CA LEU A 30 2.37 14.98 -13.83
C LEU A 30 2.00 14.27 -12.52
N HIS A 31 1.18 14.91 -11.67
CA HIS A 31 0.70 14.30 -10.43
C HIS A 31 -0.17 13.06 -10.68
N ALA A 32 -1.00 13.06 -11.72
CA ALA A 32 -1.83 11.91 -12.05
C ALA A 32 -1.01 10.66 -12.44
N ILE A 33 0.17 10.83 -13.02
CA ILE A 33 1.07 9.72 -13.37
C ILE A 33 1.74 9.15 -12.10
N GLU A 34 2.11 10.01 -11.17
CA GLU A 34 2.70 9.59 -9.89
C GLU A 34 1.70 8.80 -9.04
N ILE A 35 0.45 9.29 -8.94
CA ILE A 35 -0.64 8.59 -8.25
C ILE A 35 -0.88 7.18 -8.83
N ARG A 36 -0.77 7.01 -10.16
CA ARG A 36 -0.93 5.69 -10.79
C ARG A 36 0.18 4.72 -10.41
N LYS A 37 1.41 5.20 -10.20
CA LYS A 37 2.52 4.37 -9.72
C LYS A 37 2.29 3.94 -8.27
N ASP A 38 1.87 4.88 -7.43
CA ASP A 38 1.59 4.58 -6.01
C ASP A 38 0.49 3.54 -5.87
N ILE A 39 -0.57 3.63 -6.68
CA ILE A 39 -1.64 2.62 -6.71
C ILE A 39 -1.09 1.24 -7.08
N ALA A 40 -0.23 1.15 -8.10
CA ALA A 40 0.35 -0.13 -8.51
C ALA A 40 1.24 -0.76 -7.43
N ILE A 41 2.02 0.06 -6.71
CA ILE A 41 2.85 -0.38 -5.59
C ILE A 41 1.97 -0.90 -4.45
N LEU A 42 0.93 -0.15 -4.07
CA LEU A 42 0.00 -0.55 -3.00
C LEU A 42 -0.77 -1.83 -3.35
N GLU A 43 -1.14 -2.02 -4.62
CA GLU A 43 -1.77 -3.27 -5.08
C GLU A 43 -0.82 -4.45 -5.00
N GLN A 44 0.45 -4.27 -5.35
CA GLN A 44 1.48 -5.31 -5.23
C GLN A 44 1.71 -5.69 -3.77
N GLU A 45 1.85 -4.71 -2.87
CA GLU A 45 1.99 -4.96 -1.43
C GLU A 45 0.77 -5.71 -0.89
N ARG A 46 -0.44 -5.27 -1.27
CA ARG A 46 -1.69 -5.94 -0.86
C ARG A 46 -1.73 -7.40 -1.32
N ALA A 47 -1.27 -7.70 -2.54
CA ALA A 47 -1.19 -9.06 -3.05
C ALA A 47 -0.20 -9.92 -2.25
N ILE A 48 0.98 -9.38 -1.93
CA ILE A 48 1.99 -10.05 -1.12
C ILE A 48 1.46 -10.35 0.29
N TYR A 49 0.85 -9.36 0.95
CA TYR A 49 0.29 -9.54 2.29
C TYR A 49 -0.86 -10.55 2.30
N ARG A 50 -1.73 -10.54 1.28
CA ARG A 50 -2.79 -11.56 1.16
C ARG A 50 -2.21 -12.97 1.02
N ALA A 51 -1.20 -13.15 0.18
CA ALA A 51 -0.56 -14.45 0.01
C ALA A 51 0.10 -14.94 1.31
N ARG A 52 0.73 -14.04 2.08
CA ARG A 52 1.28 -14.37 3.40
C ARG A 52 0.20 -14.74 4.41
N ILE A 53 -0.91 -14.00 4.46
CA ILE A 53 -2.03 -14.32 5.37
C ILE A 53 -2.63 -15.69 5.03
N GLU A 54 -2.75 -16.03 3.74
CA GLU A 54 -3.24 -17.34 3.32
C GLU A 54 -2.28 -18.47 3.75
N GLN A 55 -0.97 -18.29 3.55
CA GLN A 55 0.04 -19.22 4.08
C GLN A 55 0.01 -19.32 5.62
N ASP A 56 -0.08 -18.20 6.32
CA ASP A 56 -0.12 -18.20 7.79
C ASP A 56 -1.41 -18.84 8.30
N SER A 57 -2.54 -18.65 7.60
CA SER A 57 -3.83 -19.25 7.96
C SER A 57 -3.83 -20.77 7.80
N THR A 58 -3.21 -21.28 6.74
CA THR A 58 -3.03 -22.73 6.54
C THR A 58 -2.07 -23.33 7.58
N LEU A 59 -0.99 -22.62 7.90
CA LEU A 59 -0.08 -23.01 8.98
C LEU A 59 -0.78 -23.00 10.35
N LEU A 60 -1.65 -22.03 10.60
CA LEU A 60 -2.46 -21.93 11.83
C LEU A 60 -3.50 -23.05 11.92
N GLU A 61 -4.11 -23.47 10.82
CA GLU A 61 -4.99 -24.65 10.81
C GLU A 61 -4.21 -25.93 11.09
N GLU A 62 -2.99 -26.07 10.56
CA GLU A 62 -2.10 -27.20 10.83
C GLU A 62 -1.61 -27.24 12.29
N LEU A 63 -1.33 -26.07 12.88
CA LEU A 63 -0.95 -25.89 14.29
C LEU A 63 -2.14 -26.03 15.26
N LYS A 64 -3.39 -26.01 14.77
CA LYS A 64 -4.59 -26.20 15.60
C LYS A 64 -4.79 -27.66 16.02
N TYR A 65 -4.05 -28.58 15.40
CA TYR A 65 -3.95 -29.97 15.82
C TYR A 65 -2.84 -30.09 16.89
N ASP A 66 -3.28 -30.32 18.13
CA ASP A 66 -2.61 -30.17 19.43
C ASP A 66 -1.14 -30.67 19.53
N ASP A 67 -0.75 -31.72 18.80
CA ASP A 67 0.60 -32.30 18.88
C ASP A 67 1.70 -31.47 18.17
N ASN A 68 1.37 -30.80 17.06
CA ASN A 68 2.36 -30.04 16.28
C ASN A 68 2.72 -28.68 16.92
N LEU A 69 1.79 -28.10 17.68
CA LEU A 69 2.02 -26.83 18.40
C LEU A 69 3.06 -26.98 19.50
N GLU A 70 2.99 -28.09 20.25
CA GLU A 70 3.96 -28.37 21.32
C GLU A 70 5.35 -28.64 20.74
N GLN A 71 5.45 -29.38 19.63
CA GLN A 71 6.72 -29.60 18.95
C GLN A 71 7.34 -28.30 18.44
N PHE A 72 6.56 -27.42 17.78
CA PHE A 72 7.05 -26.13 17.32
C PHE A 72 7.50 -25.21 18.46
N ALA A 73 6.76 -25.16 19.57
CA ALA A 73 7.12 -24.38 20.74
C ALA A 73 8.42 -24.88 21.41
N ARG A 74 8.65 -26.19 21.42
CA ARG A 74 9.88 -26.82 21.93
C ARG A 74 11.08 -26.58 21.01
N GLU A 75 10.92 -26.69 19.70
CA GLU A 75 12.01 -26.51 18.73
C GLU A 75 12.40 -25.04 18.54
N ARG A 76 11.41 -24.15 18.35
CA ARG A 76 11.66 -22.74 18.00
C ARG A 76 11.93 -21.86 19.21
N TYR A 77 11.22 -22.11 20.31
CA TYR A 77 11.22 -21.25 21.49
C TYR A 77 11.72 -21.95 22.76
N ARG A 78 12.06 -23.25 22.70
CA ARG A 78 12.49 -24.06 23.85
C ARG A 78 11.55 -23.94 25.06
N MET A 79 10.25 -23.78 24.80
CA MET A 79 9.25 -23.69 25.87
C MET A 79 9.17 -25.01 26.64
N GLN A 80 9.08 -24.91 27.97
CA GLN A 80 8.94 -26.03 28.90
C GLN A 80 7.57 -25.98 29.56
N ARG A 81 6.94 -27.12 29.87
CA ARG A 81 5.69 -27.12 30.64
C ARG A 81 5.95 -26.64 32.06
N ARG A 82 4.95 -25.99 32.68
CA ARG A 82 5.02 -25.60 34.11
C ARG A 82 5.23 -26.85 34.98
N GLY A 83 6.40 -26.96 35.60
CA GLY A 83 6.79 -28.08 36.46
C GLY A 83 7.66 -29.16 35.79
N GLU A 84 8.02 -29.00 34.51
CA GLU A 84 8.90 -29.93 33.80
C GLU A 84 10.37 -29.69 34.18
N LYS A 85 11.07 -30.73 34.65
CA LYS A 85 12.51 -30.69 34.93
C LYS A 85 13.25 -31.35 33.76
N VAL A 86 13.96 -30.53 32.99
CA VAL A 86 14.79 -30.99 31.87
C VAL A 86 16.16 -31.40 32.39
N TYR A 87 16.57 -32.63 32.12
CA TYR A 87 17.90 -33.14 32.44
C TYR A 87 18.71 -33.24 31.14
N ILE A 88 19.84 -32.53 31.08
CA ILE A 88 20.81 -32.70 29.99
C ILE A 88 21.70 -33.85 30.42
N VAL A 89 21.67 -34.95 29.67
CA VAL A 89 22.54 -36.10 29.90
C VAL A 89 23.63 -36.02 28.84
N GLU A 90 24.88 -35.85 29.28
CA GLU A 90 26.09 -35.95 28.45
C GLU A 90 26.50 -37.41 28.25
#